data_AF-A0A519SSY9-F1
#
_entry.id   AF-A0A519SSY9-F1
#
_cell.length_a   1.000
_cell.length_b   1.000
_cell.length_c   1.000
_cell.angle_alpha   90.00
_cell.angle_beta   90.00
_cell.angle_gamma   90.00
#
_symmetry.space_group_name_H-M   'P 1'
#
loop_
_entity.id
_entity.type
_entity.pdbx_description
1 polymer ?
#
loop_
_entity_poly.entity_id
_entity_poly.type
_entity_poly.pdbx_seq_one_letter_code
_entity_poly.pdbx_strand_id
1 'polypeptide(L)'
;DMLPKLSSLSGTGLFDIVKASVLQSPTLTQISSLTTLPELKNLQVLNKIVNAQIVNGNFIVKPFDLTVGDVKMTLGGSNSLAGLLSYVAAVNVPTGKLGNALNSKLTQLTGVQGIQGTDRVTLGLNIGGNMTSPLVKLTSGSLKDQGKTLVTNVVKTKLTSTLLDFANKNRAKTDSTQKATAITQQNAQEQLNLEIQKRKLEAQEKAKQAIGKGLNSLFGGGRKATPVAAPADTTKK
;
A
#
# COMPACT_ATOMS: atom_id res chain seq x y z
N ASP A 1 12.89 -16.72 -22.48
CA ASP A 1 12.36 -17.33 -21.25
C ASP A 1 11.18 -16.48 -20.76
N MET A 2 9.99 -17.07 -20.60
CA MET A 2 8.71 -16.39 -20.33
C MET A 2 8.20 -16.77 -18.95
N LEU A 3 8.92 -16.36 -17.90
CA LEU A 3 8.43 -16.53 -16.53
C LEU A 3 7.32 -15.49 -16.25
N PRO A 4 6.18 -15.91 -15.69
CA PRO A 4 5.10 -14.99 -15.37
C PRO A 4 5.56 -13.98 -14.31
N LYS A 5 5.17 -12.71 -14.49
CA LYS A 5 5.41 -11.66 -13.48
C LYS A 5 4.52 -11.91 -12.27
N LEU A 6 5.06 -12.64 -11.29
CA LEU A 6 4.36 -13.06 -10.06
C LEU A 6 3.78 -11.87 -9.26
N SER A 7 4.36 -10.68 -9.39
CA SER A 7 3.86 -9.44 -8.78
C SER A 7 2.54 -8.92 -9.34
N SER A 8 2.08 -9.42 -10.49
CA SER A 8 0.78 -9.07 -11.10
C SER A 8 -0.34 -10.05 -10.71
N LEU A 9 -0.01 -11.15 -10.03
CA LEU A 9 -1.00 -12.14 -9.62
C LEU A 9 -1.79 -11.64 -8.42
N SER A 10 -3.10 -11.53 -8.58
CA SER A 10 -4.05 -11.28 -7.49
C SER A 10 -5.22 -12.26 -7.61
N GLY A 11 -5.68 -12.79 -6.49
CA GLY A 11 -6.76 -13.77 -6.44
C GLY A 11 -7.19 -14.05 -5.01
N THR A 12 -8.48 -14.22 -4.79
CA THR A 12 -9.05 -14.53 -3.47
C THR A 12 -9.52 -15.97 -3.45
N GLY A 13 -9.17 -16.74 -2.42
CA GLY A 13 -9.54 -18.15 -2.31
C GLY A 13 -9.93 -18.53 -0.88
N LEU A 14 -11.01 -19.28 -0.75
CA LEU A 14 -11.33 -19.97 0.49
C LEU A 14 -10.76 -21.37 0.41
N PHE A 15 -9.89 -21.73 1.35
CA PHE A 15 -9.30 -23.06 1.40
C PHE A 15 -9.99 -23.84 2.53
N ASP A 16 -10.76 -24.86 2.16
CA ASP A 16 -11.30 -25.82 3.12
C ASP A 16 -10.32 -26.97 3.29
N ILE A 17 -9.68 -27.03 4.46
CA ILE A 17 -8.66 -28.03 4.78
C ILE A 17 -9.34 -29.15 5.56
N VAL A 18 -9.65 -30.25 4.87
CA VAL A 18 -10.15 -31.49 5.51
C VAL A 18 -9.05 -32.08 6.41
N LYS A 19 -7.86 -32.27 5.84
CA LYS A 19 -6.67 -32.73 6.57
C LYS A 19 -5.40 -32.27 5.86
N ALA A 20 -4.53 -31.58 6.58
CA ALA A 20 -3.19 -31.26 6.13
C ALA A 20 -2.18 -31.61 7.23
N SER A 21 -1.12 -32.32 6.86
CA SER A 21 0.01 -32.61 7.75
C SER A 21 1.22 -31.85 7.24
N VAL A 22 1.71 -30.92 8.05
CA VAL A 22 2.96 -30.21 7.78
C VAL A 22 4.04 -30.88 8.63
N LEU A 23 4.86 -31.69 7.96
CA LEU A 23 5.97 -32.43 8.56
C LEU A 23 7.30 -31.75 8.20
N GLN A 24 8.24 -31.75 9.15
CA GLN A 24 9.64 -31.37 8.91
C GLN A 24 9.86 -29.97 8.30
N SER A 25 8.93 -29.04 8.51
CA SER A 25 9.15 -27.66 8.06
C SER A 25 10.33 -27.04 8.85
N PRO A 26 11.31 -26.40 8.18
CA PRO A 26 12.37 -25.67 8.86
C PRO A 26 11.82 -24.60 9.82
N THR A 27 10.68 -24.01 9.48
CA THR A 27 9.99 -23.01 10.30
C THR A 27 9.46 -23.64 11.58
N LEU A 28 8.80 -24.80 11.48
CA LEU A 28 8.26 -25.53 12.63
C LEU A 28 9.36 -26.07 13.54
N THR A 29 10.45 -26.54 12.96
CA THR A 29 11.63 -26.96 13.72
C THR A 29 12.20 -25.81 14.53
N GLN A 30 12.33 -24.60 13.96
CA GLN A 30 12.79 -23.44 14.72
C GLN A 30 11.81 -23.00 15.80
N ILE A 31 10.50 -22.97 15.51
CA ILE A 31 9.47 -22.66 16.52
C ILE A 31 9.56 -23.66 17.67
N SER A 32 9.64 -24.96 17.37
CA SER A 32 9.79 -26.02 18.36
C SER A 32 11.04 -25.84 19.22
N SER A 33 12.20 -25.59 18.59
CA SER A 33 13.45 -25.38 19.32
C SER A 33 13.43 -24.14 20.21
N LEU A 34 12.82 -23.05 19.76
CA LEU A 34 12.72 -21.81 20.55
C LEU A 34 11.71 -21.91 21.69
N THR A 35 10.58 -22.57 21.46
CA THR A 35 9.52 -22.73 22.47
C THR A 35 9.75 -23.94 23.37
N THR A 36 10.75 -24.77 23.08
CA THR A 36 11.05 -26.05 23.74
C THR A 36 9.90 -27.07 23.66
N LEU A 37 9.05 -26.97 22.63
CA LEU A 37 7.87 -27.81 22.44
C LEU A 37 8.07 -28.77 21.25
N PRO A 38 8.41 -30.05 21.49
CA PRO A 38 8.67 -31.01 20.42
C PRO A 38 7.41 -31.32 19.59
N GLU A 39 6.23 -31.21 20.20
CA GLU A 39 4.92 -31.38 19.55
C GLU A 39 4.65 -30.38 18.42
N LEU A 40 5.33 -29.23 18.40
CA LEU A 40 5.20 -28.24 17.33
C LEU A 40 6.03 -28.56 16.07
N LYS A 41 6.88 -29.59 16.10
CA LYS A 41 7.65 -30.01 14.90
C LYS A 41 6.76 -30.58 13.81
N ASN A 42 5.64 -31.19 14.21
CA ASN A 42 4.69 -31.85 13.31
C ASN A 42 3.32 -31.24 13.56
N LEU A 43 2.84 -30.44 12.62
CA LEU A 43 1.50 -29.86 12.71
C LEU A 43 0.53 -30.69 11.89
N GLN A 44 -0.55 -31.14 12.54
CA GLN A 44 -1.72 -31.67 11.85
C GLN A 44 -2.85 -30.64 11.93
N VAL A 45 -3.31 -30.19 10.77
CA VAL A 45 -4.44 -29.29 10.61
C VAL A 45 -5.62 -30.13 10.14
N LEU A 46 -6.66 -30.22 10.95
CA LEU A 46 -7.85 -31.01 10.69
C LEU A 46 -9.08 -30.10 10.65
N ASN A 47 -9.90 -30.24 9.61
CA ASN A 47 -11.18 -29.56 9.44
C ASN A 47 -11.09 -28.05 9.72
N LYS A 48 -10.23 -27.34 8.99
CA LYS A 48 -10.05 -25.89 9.13
C LYS A 48 -10.32 -25.16 7.84
N ILE A 49 -11.18 -24.15 7.95
CA ILE A 49 -11.38 -23.16 6.90
C ILE A 49 -10.30 -22.09 7.05
N VAL A 50 -9.37 -22.05 6.11
CA VAL A 50 -8.31 -21.04 6.05
C VAL A 50 -8.65 -20.02 4.97
N ASN A 51 -8.86 -18.78 5.42
CA ASN A 51 -9.09 -17.66 4.52
C ASN A 51 -7.73 -17.11 4.06
N ALA A 52 -7.41 -17.26 2.77
CA ALA A 52 -6.21 -16.71 2.19
C ALA A 52 -6.49 -15.91 0.91
N GLN A 53 -5.62 -14.95 0.63
CA GLN A 53 -5.75 -14.10 -0.55
C GLN A 53 -4.36 -13.82 -1.11
N ILE A 54 -4.22 -13.87 -2.42
CA ILE A 54 -3.04 -13.39 -3.12
C ILE A 54 -3.32 -11.95 -3.53
N VAL A 55 -2.47 -11.03 -3.07
CA VAL A 55 -2.54 -9.62 -3.45
C VAL A 55 -1.15 -9.21 -3.93
N ASN A 56 -1.05 -8.90 -5.22
CA ASN A 56 0.18 -8.42 -5.85
C ASN A 56 1.38 -9.34 -5.63
N GLY A 57 1.17 -10.66 -5.79
CA GLY A 57 2.19 -11.68 -5.59
C GLY A 57 2.56 -11.98 -4.14
N ASN A 58 1.77 -11.50 -3.17
CA ASN A 58 1.89 -11.87 -1.76
C ASN A 58 0.69 -12.72 -1.36
N PHE A 59 0.93 -13.96 -0.95
CA PHE A 59 -0.06 -14.82 -0.34
C PHE A 59 -0.24 -14.41 1.11
N ILE A 60 -1.43 -13.95 1.44
CA ILE A 60 -1.84 -13.44 2.75
C ILE A 60 -2.76 -14.47 3.38
N VAL A 61 -2.43 -14.90 4.58
CA VAL A 61 -3.21 -15.83 5.39
C VAL A 61 -3.84 -15.05 6.54
N LYS A 62 -5.18 -15.04 6.60
CA LYS A 62 -5.89 -14.42 7.72
C LYS A 62 -5.64 -15.21 9.00
N PRO A 63 -5.65 -14.53 10.18
CA PRO A 63 -5.47 -15.20 11.46
C PRO A 63 -6.45 -16.36 11.64
N PHE A 64 -5.94 -17.53 11.99
CA PHE A 64 -6.74 -18.71 12.29
C PHE A 64 -6.18 -19.46 13.50
N ASP A 65 -7.07 -20.19 14.18
CA ASP A 65 -6.78 -20.87 15.43
C ASP A 65 -6.55 -22.37 15.19
N LEU A 66 -5.52 -22.90 15.83
CA LEU A 66 -5.05 -24.28 15.76
C LEU A 66 -4.86 -24.82 17.18
N THR A 67 -5.06 -26.11 17.36
CA THR A 67 -4.84 -26.78 18.64
C THR A 67 -4.04 -28.05 18.38
N VAL A 68 -2.94 -28.21 19.11
CA VAL A 68 -1.98 -29.30 18.98
C VAL A 68 -1.73 -29.86 20.37
N GLY A 69 -2.37 -30.98 20.71
CA GLY A 69 -2.40 -31.46 22.08
C GLY A 69 -2.96 -30.40 23.03
N ASP A 70 -2.20 -30.05 24.06
CA ASP A 70 -2.58 -29.03 25.05
C ASP A 70 -2.20 -27.60 24.63
N VAL A 71 -1.65 -27.40 23.43
CA VAL A 71 -1.16 -26.10 22.97
C VAL A 71 -2.16 -25.48 22.01
N LYS A 72 -2.61 -24.27 22.34
CA LYS A 72 -3.44 -23.45 21.44
C LYS A 72 -2.53 -22.48 20.69
N MET A 73 -2.69 -22.38 19.39
CA MET A 73 -1.88 -21.50 18.56
C MET A 73 -2.77 -20.70 17.62
N THR A 74 -2.56 -19.39 17.54
CA THR A 74 -3.11 -18.55 16.49
C THR A 74 -1.98 -18.19 15.53
N LEU A 75 -2.19 -18.35 14.23
CA LEU A 75 -1.22 -18.01 13.19
C LEU A 75 -1.85 -17.11 12.14
N GLY A 76 -1.12 -16.10 11.68
CA GLY A 76 -1.52 -15.27 10.54
C GLY A 76 -0.33 -14.54 9.95
N GLY A 77 -0.44 -14.07 8.70
CA GLY A 77 0.66 -13.38 8.06
C GLY A 77 0.61 -13.41 6.55
N SER A 78 1.80 -13.37 5.94
CA SER A 78 1.96 -13.40 4.50
C SER A 78 3.28 -14.04 4.09
N ASN A 79 3.28 -14.74 2.96
CA ASN A 79 4.50 -15.04 2.20
C ASN A 79 4.46 -14.38 0.83
N SER A 80 5.60 -13.87 0.39
CA SER A 80 5.77 -13.51 -1.01
C SER A 80 5.92 -14.77 -1.85
N LEU A 81 5.48 -14.73 -3.12
CA LEU A 81 5.79 -15.76 -4.10
C LEU A 81 7.30 -15.88 -4.38
N ALA A 82 8.09 -14.87 -3.99
CA ALA A 82 9.55 -14.92 -3.97
C ALA A 82 10.14 -15.69 -2.77
N GLY A 83 9.30 -16.30 -1.92
CA GLY A 83 9.73 -17.11 -0.78
C GLY A 83 10.06 -16.33 0.51
N LEU A 84 9.81 -15.02 0.55
CA LEU A 84 9.97 -14.23 1.76
C LEU A 84 8.80 -14.44 2.72
N LEU A 85 9.10 -14.72 3.99
CA LEU A 85 8.15 -15.00 5.04
C LEU A 85 7.91 -13.79 5.93
N SER A 86 6.66 -13.60 6.33
CA SER A 86 6.24 -12.55 7.26
C SER A 86 5.00 -13.02 8.02
N TYR A 87 5.21 -13.85 9.03
CA TYR A 87 4.17 -14.43 9.86
C TYR A 87 4.28 -14.00 11.32
N VAL A 88 3.14 -14.06 11.99
CA VAL A 88 2.98 -13.78 13.41
C VAL A 88 2.23 -14.97 13.99
N ALA A 89 2.77 -15.54 15.05
CA ALA A 89 2.11 -16.61 15.78
C ALA A 89 1.95 -16.19 17.25
N ALA A 90 0.83 -16.56 17.84
CA ALA A 90 0.64 -16.53 19.28
C ALA A 90 0.44 -17.97 19.76
N VAL A 91 1.26 -18.41 20.70
CA VAL A 91 1.27 -19.79 21.20
C VAL A 91 0.92 -19.78 22.68
N ASN A 92 -0.25 -20.28 23.02
CA ASN A 92 -0.73 -20.43 24.39
C ASN A 92 -0.45 -21.85 24.89
N VAL A 93 0.40 -21.94 25.91
CA VAL A 93 1.08 -23.16 26.36
C VAL A 93 0.98 -23.28 27.89
N PRO A 94 0.85 -24.49 28.45
CA PRO A 94 0.98 -24.70 29.89
C PRO A 94 2.41 -24.35 30.34
N THR A 95 2.55 -23.64 31.45
CA THR A 95 3.86 -23.23 31.99
C THR A 95 4.74 -24.42 32.36
N GLY A 96 4.15 -25.52 32.83
CA GLY A 96 4.87 -26.77 33.10
C GLY A 96 5.53 -27.42 31.88
N LYS A 97 5.15 -27.04 30.65
CA LYS A 97 5.81 -27.49 29.41
C LYS A 97 6.90 -26.53 28.93
N LEU A 98 7.06 -25.37 29.55
CA LEU A 98 8.06 -24.37 29.14
C LEU A 98 9.41 -24.64 29.80
N GLY A 99 10.47 -24.62 29.00
CA GLY A 99 11.83 -24.71 29.52
C GLY A 99 12.26 -23.47 30.32
N ASN A 100 13.18 -23.67 31.27
CA ASN A 100 13.74 -22.62 32.13
C ASN A 100 14.29 -21.41 31.33
N ALA A 101 14.89 -21.65 30.16
CA ALA A 101 15.43 -20.62 29.28
C ALA A 101 14.35 -19.71 28.67
N LEU A 102 13.13 -20.23 28.48
CA LEU A 102 12.02 -19.45 27.95
C LEU A 102 11.35 -18.66 29.07
N ASN A 103 11.25 -19.25 30.27
CA ASN A 103 10.73 -18.56 31.46
C ASN A 103 11.54 -17.32 31.83
N SER A 104 12.87 -17.39 31.73
CA SER A 104 13.74 -16.22 31.99
C SER A 104 13.54 -15.11 30.95
N LYS A 105 13.51 -15.44 29.66
CA LYS A 105 13.20 -14.48 28.59
C LYS A 105 11.82 -13.87 28.73
N LEU A 106 10.85 -14.68 29.13
CA LEU A 106 9.49 -14.22 29.32
C LEU A 106 9.36 -13.28 30.51
N THR A 107 10.08 -13.56 31.61
CA THR A 107 10.18 -12.65 32.75
C THR A 107 10.81 -11.32 32.33
N GLN A 108 11.85 -11.35 31.48
CA GLN A 108 12.44 -10.13 30.91
C GLN A 108 11.47 -9.34 30.02
N LEU A 109 10.65 -10.02 29.22
CA LEU A 109 9.72 -9.37 28.29
C LEU A 109 8.44 -8.85 28.98
N THR A 110 7.97 -9.54 30.02
CA THR A 110 6.71 -9.21 30.70
C THR A 110 6.90 -8.40 31.98
N GLY A 111 8.11 -8.41 32.55
CA GLY A 111 8.39 -7.86 33.87
C GLY A 111 7.78 -8.68 35.02
N VAL A 112 7.05 -9.77 34.73
CA VAL A 112 6.38 -10.58 35.75
C VAL A 112 7.31 -11.68 36.23
N GLN A 113 7.68 -11.62 37.50
CA GLN A 113 8.42 -12.67 38.19
C GLN A 113 7.46 -13.79 38.61
N GLY A 114 7.89 -15.05 38.54
CA GLY A 114 7.09 -16.18 39.06
C GLY A 114 6.01 -16.70 38.11
N ILE A 115 6.28 -16.72 36.80
CA ILE A 115 5.40 -17.28 35.77
C ILE A 115 5.00 -18.74 36.06
N GLN A 116 5.82 -19.44 36.85
CA GLN A 116 5.57 -20.80 37.35
C GLN A 116 4.28 -20.96 38.18
N GLY A 117 3.72 -19.87 38.71
CA GLY A 117 2.45 -19.88 39.44
C GLY A 117 1.21 -19.67 38.56
N THR A 118 1.39 -19.52 37.25
CA THR A 118 0.28 -19.39 36.30
C THR A 118 0.08 -20.68 35.53
N ASP A 119 -1.17 -21.08 35.31
CA ASP A 119 -1.46 -22.33 34.62
C ASP A 119 -0.98 -22.30 33.16
N ARG A 120 -1.06 -21.13 32.51
CA ARG A 120 -0.80 -20.96 31.09
C ARG A 120 -0.20 -19.61 30.74
N VAL A 121 0.56 -19.59 29.65
CA VAL A 121 1.22 -18.41 29.10
C VAL A 121 0.97 -18.34 27.61
N THR A 122 0.73 -17.13 27.10
CA THR A 122 0.72 -16.81 25.67
C THR A 122 2.05 -16.19 25.25
N LEU A 123 2.71 -16.81 24.27
CA LEU A 123 3.96 -16.37 23.66
C LEU A 123 3.67 -15.75 22.29
N GLY A 124 4.11 -14.52 22.05
CA GLY A 124 4.09 -13.91 20.72
C GLY A 124 5.39 -14.16 19.97
N LEU A 125 5.28 -14.70 18.76
CA LEU A 125 6.39 -15.02 17.87
C LEU A 125 6.25 -14.25 16.56
N ASN A 126 7.35 -13.68 16.08
CA ASN A 126 7.48 -13.21 14.70
C ASN A 126 8.32 -14.21 13.91
N ILE A 127 7.84 -14.56 12.73
CA ILE A 127 8.48 -15.48 11.80
C ILE A 127 8.79 -14.70 10.52
N GLY A 128 10.06 -14.51 10.24
CA GLY A 128 10.56 -13.82 9.06
C GLY A 128 11.53 -14.69 8.26
N GLY A 129 12.33 -14.05 7.41
CA GLY A 129 13.37 -14.72 6.63
C GLY A 129 12.84 -15.31 5.31
N ASN A 130 13.53 -16.32 4.80
CA ASN A 130 13.15 -17.05 3.60
C ASN A 130 12.55 -18.42 3.99
N MET A 131 11.72 -19.02 3.14
CA MET A 131 11.23 -20.40 3.30
C MET A 131 12.35 -21.42 3.56
N THR A 132 13.54 -21.23 2.98
CA THR A 132 14.71 -22.10 3.19
C THR A 132 15.49 -21.78 4.47
N SER A 133 15.44 -20.53 4.93
CA SER A 133 16.12 -20.06 6.13
C SER A 133 15.19 -19.11 6.89
N PRO A 134 14.20 -19.68 7.62
CA PRO A 134 13.29 -18.88 8.41
C PRO A 134 14.04 -18.28 9.58
N LEU A 135 13.53 -17.16 10.10
CA LEU A 135 14.03 -16.53 11.31
C LEU A 135 12.87 -16.33 12.27
N VAL A 136 12.87 -17.10 13.35
CA VAL A 136 11.82 -17.03 14.36
C VAL A 136 12.34 -16.26 15.58
N LYS A 137 11.57 -15.28 16.04
CA LYS A 137 11.91 -14.43 17.19
C LYS A 137 10.74 -14.34 18.16
N LEU A 138 11.03 -14.53 19.44
CA LEU A 138 10.10 -14.23 20.52
C LEU A 138 9.99 -12.71 20.67
N THR A 139 8.77 -12.19 20.62
CA THR A 139 8.50 -10.74 20.61
C THR A 139 7.73 -10.26 21.81
N SER A 140 6.85 -11.10 22.35
CA SER A 140 6.02 -10.74 23.49
C SER A 140 5.63 -11.95 24.32
N GLY A 141 5.20 -11.67 25.54
CA GLY A 141 4.67 -12.63 26.48
C GLY A 141 3.44 -12.07 27.16
N SER A 142 2.48 -12.92 27.49
CA SER A 142 1.33 -12.54 28.31
C SER A 142 0.86 -13.73 29.13
N LEU A 143 0.35 -13.45 30.33
CA LEU A 143 -0.31 -14.44 31.18
C LEU A 143 -1.79 -14.61 30.80
N LYS A 144 -2.30 -13.79 29.88
CA LYS A 144 -3.69 -13.82 29.41
C LYS A 144 -3.79 -14.51 28.06
N ASP A 145 -4.92 -15.18 27.81
CA ASP A 145 -5.24 -15.78 26.51
C ASP A 145 -5.67 -14.69 25.51
N GLN A 146 -4.70 -13.98 24.93
CA GLN A 146 -4.93 -12.86 24.00
C GLN A 146 -4.37 -13.13 22.60
N GLY A 147 -4.09 -14.39 22.26
CA GLY A 147 -3.37 -14.76 21.04
C GLY A 147 -4.00 -14.23 19.76
N LYS A 148 -5.32 -14.31 19.65
CA LYS A 148 -6.05 -13.84 18.46
C LYS A 148 -5.99 -12.33 18.26
N THR A 149 -6.11 -11.55 19.33
CA THR A 149 -6.02 -10.09 19.27
C THR A 149 -4.59 -9.66 18.91
N LEU A 150 -3.58 -10.30 19.51
CA LEU A 150 -2.18 -10.03 19.22
C LEU A 150 -1.87 -10.28 17.73
N VAL A 151 -2.21 -11.47 17.23
CA VAL A 151 -1.96 -11.83 15.82
C VAL A 151 -2.78 -10.93 14.89
N THR A 152 -4.06 -10.69 15.18
CA THR A 152 -4.92 -9.85 14.32
C THR A 152 -4.40 -8.43 14.22
N ASN A 153 -3.94 -7.83 15.33
CA ASN A 153 -3.42 -6.47 15.32
C ASN A 153 -2.13 -6.38 14.50
N VAL A 154 -1.18 -7.30 14.71
CA VAL A 154 0.09 -7.27 13.98
C VAL A 154 -0.12 -7.57 12.49
N VAL A 155 -0.99 -8.54 12.16
CA VAL A 155 -1.33 -8.86 10.77
C VAL A 155 -2.03 -7.67 10.10
N LYS A 156 -3.01 -7.03 10.74
CA LYS A 156 -3.65 -5.82 10.19
C LYS A 156 -2.62 -4.72 9.93
N THR A 157 -1.77 -4.40 10.91
CA THR A 157 -0.73 -3.37 10.75
C THR A 157 0.20 -3.70 9.59
N LYS A 158 0.62 -4.96 9.46
CA LYS A 158 1.56 -5.39 8.42
C LYS A 158 0.92 -5.49 7.03
N LEU A 159 -0.37 -5.81 6.97
CA LEU A 159 -1.15 -5.74 5.73
C LEU A 159 -1.36 -4.28 5.30
N THR A 160 -1.69 -3.39 6.23
CA THR A 160 -1.82 -1.96 5.92
C THR A 160 -0.49 -1.40 5.43
N SER A 161 0.64 -1.71 6.09
CA SER A 161 1.95 -1.21 5.66
C SER A 161 2.35 -1.74 4.29
N THR A 162 2.16 -3.05 4.03
CA THR A 162 2.50 -3.64 2.72
C THR A 162 1.62 -3.12 1.58
N LEU A 163 0.33 -2.88 1.85
CA LEU A 163 -0.57 -2.23 0.88
C LEU A 163 -0.16 -0.78 0.62
N LEU A 164 0.24 -0.03 1.66
CA LEU A 164 0.68 1.36 1.53
C LEU A 164 2.01 1.47 0.77
N ASP A 165 2.99 0.62 1.09
CA ASP A 165 4.27 0.54 0.40
C ASP A 165 4.09 0.17 -1.06
N PHE A 166 3.13 -0.72 -1.37
CA PHE A 166 2.81 -1.07 -2.74
C PHE A 166 2.07 0.05 -3.48
N ALA A 167 1.13 0.74 -2.84
CA ALA A 167 0.47 1.92 -3.40
C ALA A 167 1.51 3.00 -3.73
N ASN A 168 2.46 3.26 -2.83
CA ASN A 168 3.55 4.20 -3.05
C ASN A 168 4.52 3.74 -4.14
N LYS A 169 4.86 2.44 -4.21
CA LYS A 169 5.75 1.89 -5.25
C LYS A 169 5.10 1.87 -6.62
N ASN A 170 3.78 1.67 -6.71
CA ASN A 170 3.05 1.87 -7.95
C ASN A 170 2.98 3.33 -8.31
N ARG A 171 2.69 4.25 -7.38
CA ARG A 171 2.75 5.69 -7.67
C ARG A 171 4.12 6.11 -8.18
N ALA A 172 5.21 5.62 -7.59
CA ALA A 172 6.58 5.90 -8.06
C ALA A 172 6.90 5.30 -9.45
N LYS A 173 6.38 4.11 -9.77
CA LYS A 173 6.49 3.51 -11.12
C LYS A 173 5.59 4.21 -12.14
N THR A 174 4.43 4.71 -11.71
CA THR A 174 3.53 5.52 -12.53
C THR A 174 4.13 6.91 -12.75
N ASP A 175 4.83 7.51 -11.78
CA ASP A 175 5.57 8.76 -11.97
C ASP A 175 6.75 8.60 -12.95
N SER A 176 7.39 7.43 -12.95
CA SER A 176 8.48 7.13 -13.89
C SER A 176 7.97 6.96 -15.34
N THR A 177 6.73 6.52 -15.53
CA THR A 177 6.09 6.41 -16.86
C THR A 177 5.26 7.64 -17.23
N GLN A 178 4.75 8.39 -16.25
CA GLN A 178 4.07 9.66 -16.46
C GLN A 178 5.04 10.82 -16.67
N LYS A 179 6.30 10.78 -16.23
CA LYS A 179 7.28 11.79 -16.65
C LYS A 179 7.59 11.72 -18.16
N ALA A 180 7.47 10.56 -18.81
CA ALA A 180 7.60 10.48 -20.27
C ALA A 180 6.35 10.99 -21.01
N THR A 181 5.14 10.78 -20.45
CA THR A 181 3.88 11.22 -21.08
C THR A 181 3.51 12.68 -20.71
N ALA A 182 3.85 13.15 -19.52
CA ALA A 182 3.63 14.53 -19.06
C ALA A 182 4.59 15.51 -19.72
N ILE A 183 5.85 15.15 -19.99
CA ILE A 183 6.78 16.03 -20.72
C ILE A 183 6.33 16.18 -22.20
N THR A 184 5.77 15.13 -22.79
CA THR A 184 5.29 15.20 -24.19
C THR A 184 3.95 15.96 -24.30
N GLN A 185 3.07 15.85 -23.30
CA GLN A 185 1.78 16.58 -23.30
C GLN A 185 1.91 18.05 -22.84
N GLN A 186 2.81 18.36 -21.90
CA GLN A 186 3.02 19.74 -21.44
C GLN A 186 3.64 20.62 -22.54
N ASN A 187 4.60 20.09 -23.30
CA ASN A 187 5.18 20.81 -24.44
C ASN A 187 4.19 21.02 -25.59
N ALA A 188 3.27 20.07 -25.84
CA ALA A 188 2.22 20.22 -26.85
C ALA A 188 1.15 21.24 -26.43
N GLN A 189 0.80 21.30 -25.15
CA GLN A 189 -0.22 22.23 -24.64
C GLN A 189 0.30 23.68 -24.55
N GLU A 190 1.58 23.87 -24.21
CA GLU A 190 2.21 25.19 -24.20
C GLU A 190 2.36 25.77 -25.62
N GLN A 191 2.73 24.95 -26.60
CA GLN A 191 2.76 25.39 -28.01
C GLN A 191 1.36 25.73 -28.53
N LEU A 192 0.35 24.91 -28.25
CA LEU A 192 -1.02 25.20 -28.66
C LEU A 192 -1.58 26.48 -28.01
N ASN A 193 -1.25 26.73 -26.74
CA ASN A 193 -1.67 27.96 -26.05
C ASN A 193 -0.93 29.20 -26.55
N LEU A 194 0.36 29.10 -26.85
CA LEU A 194 1.13 30.19 -27.49
C LEU A 194 0.57 30.52 -28.87
N GLU A 195 0.18 29.52 -29.64
CA GLU A 195 -0.36 29.70 -30.99
C GLU A 195 -1.81 30.23 -30.96
N ILE A 196 -2.63 29.80 -30.00
CA ILE A 196 -3.96 30.38 -29.74
C ILE A 196 -3.85 31.83 -29.27
N GLN A 197 -2.89 32.16 -28.40
CA GLN A 197 -2.67 33.55 -28.00
C GLN A 197 -2.19 34.41 -29.17
N LYS A 198 -1.25 33.92 -29.97
CA LYS A 198 -0.75 34.64 -31.16
C LYS A 198 -1.86 34.85 -32.19
N ARG A 199 -2.68 33.83 -32.47
CA ARG A 199 -3.86 33.98 -33.35
C ARG A 199 -4.92 34.90 -32.78
N LYS A 200 -5.14 34.92 -31.46
CA LYS A 200 -6.07 35.87 -30.82
C LYS A 200 -5.56 37.30 -30.91
N LEU A 201 -4.26 37.53 -30.70
CA LEU A 201 -3.62 38.84 -30.86
C LEU A 201 -3.69 39.30 -32.31
N GLU A 202 -3.32 38.45 -33.27
CA GLU A 202 -3.42 38.77 -34.70
C GLU A 202 -4.87 38.97 -35.15
N ALA A 203 -5.82 38.20 -34.62
CA ALA A 203 -7.25 38.39 -34.90
C ALA A 203 -7.78 39.68 -34.27
N GLN A 204 -7.31 40.05 -33.07
CA GLN A 204 -7.71 41.29 -32.39
C GLN A 204 -7.07 42.51 -33.05
N GLU A 205 -5.83 42.42 -33.54
CA GLU A 205 -5.19 43.46 -34.33
C GLU A 205 -5.84 43.60 -35.70
N LYS A 206 -6.15 42.50 -36.40
CA LYS A 206 -6.93 42.55 -37.65
C LYS A 206 -8.34 43.07 -37.41
N ALA A 207 -8.98 42.71 -36.30
CA ALA A 207 -10.29 43.25 -35.92
C ALA A 207 -10.19 44.74 -35.60
N LYS A 208 -9.16 45.21 -34.87
CA LYS A 208 -8.94 46.64 -34.60
C LYS A 208 -8.58 47.42 -35.87
N GLN A 209 -7.83 46.83 -36.80
CA GLN A 209 -7.54 47.45 -38.09
C GLN A 209 -8.76 47.47 -39.01
N ALA A 210 -9.61 46.43 -38.99
CA ALA A 210 -10.87 46.39 -39.73
C ALA A 210 -11.92 47.33 -39.11
N ILE A 211 -11.96 47.44 -37.78
CA ILE A 211 -12.82 48.39 -37.06
C ILE A 211 -12.31 49.81 -37.27
N GLY A 212 -10.99 50.07 -37.29
CA GLY A 212 -10.43 51.38 -37.59
C GLY A 212 -10.69 51.82 -39.02
N LYS A 213 -10.56 50.91 -39.99
CA LYS A 213 -10.91 51.16 -41.41
C LYS A 213 -12.42 51.31 -41.61
N GLY A 214 -13.23 50.56 -40.87
CA GLY A 214 -14.69 50.63 -40.86
C GLY A 214 -15.23 51.89 -40.16
N LEU A 215 -14.62 52.35 -39.06
CA LEU A 215 -14.97 53.61 -38.41
C LEU A 215 -14.62 54.79 -39.33
N ASN A 216 -13.47 54.77 -40.00
CA ASN A 216 -13.12 55.86 -40.90
C ASN A 216 -14.03 55.94 -42.14
N SER A 217 -14.61 54.81 -42.59
CA SER A 217 -15.60 54.78 -43.68
C SER A 217 -17.04 55.06 -43.21
N LEU A 218 -17.38 54.76 -41.96
CA LEU A 218 -18.69 55.04 -41.35
C LEU A 218 -18.82 56.48 -40.82
N PHE A 219 -17.72 57.11 -40.41
CA PHE A 219 -17.69 58.50 -39.92
C PHE A 219 -17.17 59.51 -40.98
N GLY A 220 -16.68 59.02 -42.13
CA GLY A 220 -16.20 59.86 -43.25
C GLY A 220 -17.22 60.04 -44.39
N GLY A 221 -18.46 59.58 -44.23
CA GLY A 221 -19.48 59.53 -45.28
C GLY A 221 -20.60 60.56 -45.10
N GLY A 222 -20.36 61.81 -45.50
CA GLY A 222 -21.43 62.66 -46.06
C GLY A 222 -22.05 63.73 -45.16
N ARG A 223 -21.48 64.94 -45.21
CA ARG A 223 -22.28 66.15 -45.43
C ARG A 223 -21.64 66.98 -46.54
N LYS A 224 -22.19 66.86 -47.75
CA LYS A 224 -22.12 67.93 -48.75
C LYS A 224 -23.22 68.95 -48.41
N ALA A 225 -22.84 70.20 -48.19
CA ALA A 225 -23.58 71.39 -48.62
C ALA A 225 -22.74 72.65 -48.35
N THR A 226 -22.05 73.14 -49.39
CA THR A 226 -21.79 74.56 -49.68
C THR A 226 -23.11 75.33 -49.86
N PRO A 227 -23.14 76.66 -50.10
CA PRO A 227 -22.21 77.77 -49.80
C PRO A 227 -22.95 79.03 -49.25
N VAL A 228 -22.31 79.94 -48.49
CA VAL A 228 -22.68 81.38 -48.54
C VAL A 228 -21.45 82.27 -48.29
N ALA A 229 -21.40 83.33 -49.10
CA ALA A 229 -20.37 84.31 -49.35
C ALA A 229 -19.87 85.17 -48.16
N ALA A 230 -18.64 85.67 -48.32
CA ALA A 230 -17.99 86.79 -47.62
C ALA A 230 -18.56 88.16 -48.11
N PRO A 231 -18.05 89.36 -47.72
CA PRO A 231 -17.13 89.78 -46.64
C PRO A 231 -17.62 91.03 -45.83
N ALA A 232 -16.70 91.63 -45.05
CA ALA A 232 -16.66 93.01 -44.52
C ALA A 232 -17.53 93.32 -43.28
N ASP A 233 -17.06 94.05 -42.27
CA ASP A 233 -16.27 95.27 -42.40
C ASP A 233 -15.44 95.58 -41.15
N THR A 234 -14.15 95.82 -41.36
CA THR A 234 -13.32 96.67 -40.50
C THR A 234 -12.66 97.73 -41.37
N THR A 235 -13.35 98.80 -41.74
CA THR A 235 -12.72 100.11 -41.95
C THR A 235 -13.71 101.25 -41.70
N LYS A 236 -13.37 102.07 -40.71
CA LYS A 236 -13.83 103.46 -40.65
C LYS A 236 -12.84 104.27 -41.50
N LYS A 237 -13.38 105.12 -42.39
CA LYS A 237 -12.71 106.00 -43.38
C LYS A 237 -12.35 105.36 -44.72
#